data_AF-A0A166DRH6-F1
#
_entry.id   AF-A0A166DRH6-F1
#
_cell.length_a   1.000
_cell.length_b   1.000
_cell.length_c   1.000
_cell.angle_alpha   90.00
_cell.angle_beta   90.00
_cell.angle_gamma   90.00
#
_symmetry.space_group_name_H-M   'P 1'
#
loop_
_entity.id
_entity.type
_entity.pdbx_description
1 polymer ?
#
loop_
_entity_poly.entity_id
_entity_poly.type
_entity_poly.pdbx_seq_one_letter_code
_entity_poly.pdbx_strand_id
1 'polypeptide(L)'
;MNINLEMNYWPAEITGLSELHEPLFMLIEELAVSGARTARKMFNAPGWCAFHNNTIWRDSVPSPCDPASAFWPMAAGWLLSHMWEHFLYAGDKEFLKNRAYPLMKSATAFYEWWLCENKEGYLVPKVSTSPENRYLDEDGHVITVDQGSTMDCAIIRETFTNTAAAARLLGLDDVLAETLETKAARLLPYQIGAQGQVQEWSQDFKEFMPTHRHLSHLYGLFPCDQIGKDTPELLRASVRSLEIRGDLATGWSMGWKICLWARVGDGDHAYKIIHNMFNRVENEAPKSEDGGLYGNLMIAHPPFQIDGNFGYTRGVSEMLMNTTHNGIELLPALPSAWPKGEVRGLRARGGFEVDLIWEDNKPTQAQITSHQGGDLTVLCKTPFGGSTFDQTLQLYVAKQKTVAGETLALAFNEALLVS
;
A
#
# COMPACT_ATOMS: atom_id res chain seq x y z
N MET A 1 9.56 -8.62 0.65
CA MET A 1 10.51 -7.78 1.40
C MET A 1 11.05 -6.63 0.55
N ASN A 2 10.55 -6.48 -0.69
CA ASN A 2 10.46 -5.24 -1.45
C ASN A 2 9.21 -5.27 -2.37
N ILE A 3 8.25 -6.19 -2.13
CA ILE A 3 6.88 -6.31 -2.71
C ILE A 3 6.25 -7.68 -2.43
N ASN A 4 6.92 -8.80 -2.73
CA ASN A 4 6.26 -10.11 -2.85
C ASN A 4 5.72 -10.65 -1.52
N LEU A 5 6.51 -10.57 -0.45
CA LEU A 5 6.08 -11.04 0.88
C LEU A 5 4.93 -10.19 1.40
N GLU A 6 5.01 -8.87 1.21
CA GLU A 6 3.97 -7.93 1.62
C GLU A 6 2.67 -8.21 0.85
N MET A 7 2.77 -8.44 -0.46
CA MET A 7 1.64 -8.80 -1.32
C MET A 7 0.91 -10.07 -0.86
N ASN A 8 1.64 -11.08 -0.35
CA ASN A 8 1.02 -12.30 0.16
C ASN A 8 0.03 -12.04 1.30
N TYR A 9 0.24 -10.98 2.08
CA TYR A 9 -0.56 -10.65 3.26
C TYR A 9 -1.52 -9.49 3.07
N TRP A 10 -1.48 -8.79 1.92
CA TRP A 10 -2.44 -7.73 1.62
C TRP A 10 -3.92 -8.14 1.77
N PRO A 11 -4.38 -9.35 1.39
CA PRO A 11 -5.78 -9.70 1.57
C PRO A 11 -6.16 -10.02 3.03
N ALA A 12 -5.19 -10.35 3.90
CA ALA A 12 -5.46 -10.96 5.21
C ALA A 12 -6.52 -10.21 6.03
N GLU A 13 -6.35 -8.90 6.22
CA GLU A 13 -7.28 -8.11 7.03
C GLU A 13 -8.61 -7.88 6.29
N ILE A 14 -8.57 -7.36 5.06
CA ILE A 14 -9.77 -6.95 4.30
C ILE A 14 -10.71 -8.12 3.99
N THR A 15 -10.20 -9.34 3.87
CA THR A 15 -11.02 -10.55 3.65
C THR A 15 -11.42 -11.27 4.94
N GLY A 16 -11.15 -10.70 6.12
CA GLY A 16 -11.54 -11.28 7.40
C GLY A 16 -10.75 -12.53 7.80
N LEU A 17 -9.47 -12.60 7.41
CA LEU A 17 -8.53 -13.68 7.73
C LEU A 17 -7.38 -13.18 8.61
N SER A 18 -7.68 -12.27 9.55
CA SER A 18 -6.69 -11.58 10.39
C SER A 18 -5.80 -12.55 11.18
N GLU A 19 -6.31 -13.70 11.60
CA GLU A 19 -5.54 -14.73 12.31
C GLU A 19 -4.43 -15.35 11.45
N LEU A 20 -4.57 -15.32 10.12
CA LEU A 20 -3.55 -15.81 9.18
C LEU A 20 -2.38 -14.83 9.01
N HIS A 21 -2.46 -13.63 9.59
CA HIS A 21 -1.40 -12.63 9.57
C HIS A 21 -0.31 -12.89 10.62
N GLU A 22 -0.62 -13.67 11.67
CA GLU A 22 0.28 -13.96 12.80
C GLU A 22 1.66 -14.50 12.38
N PRO A 23 1.80 -15.42 11.40
CA PRO A 23 3.12 -15.88 10.97
C PRO A 23 4.02 -14.77 10.42
N LEU A 24 3.44 -13.71 9.81
CA LEU A 24 4.22 -12.55 9.37
C LEU A 24 4.71 -11.76 10.59
N PHE A 25 3.86 -11.55 11.60
CA PHE A 25 4.26 -10.82 12.81
C PHE A 25 5.41 -11.51 13.53
N MET A 26 5.34 -12.85 13.66
CA MET A 26 6.45 -13.65 14.18
C MET A 26 7.74 -13.46 13.36
N LEU A 27 7.63 -13.48 12.02
CA LEU A 27 8.78 -13.24 11.14
C LEU A 27 9.37 -11.85 11.37
N ILE A 28 8.55 -10.81 11.51
CA ILE A 28 8.97 -9.42 11.75
C ILE A 28 9.70 -9.30 13.08
N GLU A 29 9.13 -9.87 14.15
CA GLU A 29 9.71 -9.87 15.50
C GLU A 29 11.11 -10.53 15.50
N GLU A 30 11.24 -11.70 14.88
CA GLU A 30 12.52 -12.41 14.80
C GLU A 30 13.53 -11.73 13.86
N LEU A 31 13.04 -11.16 12.74
CA LEU A 31 13.86 -10.39 11.81
C LEU A 31 14.39 -9.11 12.43
N ALA A 32 13.62 -8.45 13.31
CA ALA A 32 14.10 -7.26 14.03
C ALA A 32 15.30 -7.57 14.93
N VAL A 33 15.36 -8.77 15.53
CA VAL A 33 16.51 -9.22 16.33
C VAL A 33 17.77 -9.38 15.49
N SER A 34 17.68 -9.96 14.29
CA SER A 34 18.83 -10.03 13.39
C SER A 34 19.14 -8.68 12.76
N GLY A 35 18.12 -7.91 12.39
CA GLY A 35 18.22 -6.59 11.79
C GLY A 35 18.90 -5.56 12.70
N ALA A 36 18.72 -5.66 14.01
CA ALA A 36 19.44 -4.84 14.98
C ALA A 36 20.94 -5.18 14.98
N ARG A 37 21.31 -6.46 14.78
CA ARG A 37 22.73 -6.84 14.60
C ARG A 37 23.28 -6.28 13.30
N THR A 38 22.51 -6.31 12.22
CA THR A 38 22.87 -5.74 10.93
C THR A 38 23.10 -4.23 11.03
N ALA A 39 22.13 -3.48 11.57
CA ALA A 39 22.24 -2.03 11.77
C ALA A 39 23.53 -1.66 12.54
N ARG A 40 23.80 -2.36 13.65
CA ARG A 40 25.02 -2.14 14.43
C ARG A 40 26.31 -2.54 13.69
N LYS A 41 26.37 -3.73 13.08
CA LYS A 41 27.61 -4.26 12.51
C LYS A 41 27.98 -3.64 11.16
N MET A 42 26.99 -3.37 10.31
CA MET A 42 27.23 -2.81 8.97
C MET A 42 27.32 -1.29 8.99
N PHE A 43 26.52 -0.63 9.84
CA PHE A 43 26.35 0.82 9.78
C PHE A 43 26.78 1.54 11.06
N ASN A 44 27.06 0.83 12.15
CA ASN A 44 27.20 1.40 13.49
C ASN A 44 25.99 2.30 13.84
N ALA A 45 24.80 1.85 13.42
CA ALA A 45 23.54 2.58 13.55
C ALA A 45 22.68 2.02 14.69
N PRO A 46 21.80 2.85 15.30
CA PRO A 46 20.78 2.37 16.22
C PRO A 46 19.65 1.65 15.47
N GLY A 47 18.71 1.09 16.24
CA GLY A 47 17.49 0.50 15.67
C GLY A 47 17.73 -0.83 14.96
N TRP A 48 16.89 -1.12 13.98
CA TRP A 48 17.02 -2.29 13.12
C TRP A 48 16.66 -1.97 11.67
N CYS A 49 17.24 -2.73 10.75
CA CYS A 49 16.92 -2.68 9.32
C CYS A 49 16.97 -4.09 8.72
N ALA A 50 16.36 -4.26 7.56
CA ALA A 50 16.47 -5.44 6.73
C ALA A 50 16.44 -5.02 5.25
N PHE A 51 16.93 -5.90 4.38
CA PHE A 51 17.04 -5.66 2.94
C PHE A 51 15.97 -6.45 2.17
N HIS A 52 16.03 -6.42 0.83
CA HIS A 52 14.96 -6.93 -0.04
C HIS A 52 14.61 -8.42 0.12
N ASN A 53 15.50 -9.24 0.71
CA ASN A 53 15.37 -10.70 0.79
C ASN A 53 15.63 -11.23 2.21
N ASN A 54 15.07 -12.41 2.49
CA ASN A 54 15.22 -13.13 3.76
C ASN A 54 15.10 -14.65 3.51
N THR A 55 15.47 -15.42 4.52
CA THR A 55 15.40 -16.88 4.55
C THR A 55 14.72 -17.36 5.84
N ILE A 56 14.56 -18.67 6.01
CA ILE A 56 14.09 -19.25 7.27
C ILE A 56 14.99 -18.89 8.46
N TRP A 57 16.24 -18.49 8.22
CA TRP A 57 17.23 -18.13 9.25
C TRP A 57 17.19 -16.65 9.67
N ARG A 58 16.22 -15.88 9.15
CA ARG A 58 16.05 -14.45 9.46
C ARG A 58 17.26 -13.62 9.03
N ASP A 59 17.77 -13.89 7.84
CA ASP A 59 18.83 -13.06 7.25
C ASP A 59 18.32 -11.63 7.03
N SER A 60 19.10 -10.65 7.47
CA SER A 60 18.77 -9.22 7.37
C SER A 60 19.86 -8.42 6.70
N VAL A 61 20.78 -9.06 5.98
CA VAL A 61 21.86 -8.43 5.22
C VAL A 61 21.52 -8.36 3.73
N PRO A 62 22.15 -7.47 2.93
CA PRO A 62 21.96 -7.46 1.47
C PRO A 62 22.29 -8.82 0.86
N SER A 63 21.46 -9.31 -0.05
CA SER A 63 21.83 -10.48 -0.85
C SER A 63 22.96 -10.12 -1.83
N PRO A 64 23.87 -11.05 -2.15
CA PRO A 64 24.97 -10.81 -3.09
C PRO A 64 24.47 -10.86 -4.55
N CYS A 65 23.62 -9.91 -4.92
CA CYS A 65 23.03 -9.77 -6.25
C CYS A 65 23.12 -8.32 -6.76
N ASP A 66 22.34 -7.97 -7.79
CA ASP A 66 22.34 -6.64 -8.41
C ASP A 66 22.15 -5.52 -7.36
N PRO A 67 23.02 -4.50 -7.28
CA PRO A 67 22.86 -3.38 -6.35
C PRO A 67 21.51 -2.66 -6.45
N ALA A 68 20.87 -2.65 -7.62
CA ALA A 68 19.54 -2.07 -7.81
C ALA A 68 18.44 -2.77 -6.97
N SER A 69 18.67 -4.03 -6.56
CA SER A 69 17.78 -4.77 -5.66
C SER A 69 18.41 -4.99 -4.28
N ALA A 70 19.71 -5.30 -4.24
CA ALA A 70 20.40 -5.75 -3.05
C ALA A 70 20.45 -4.70 -1.93
N PHE A 71 20.81 -3.46 -2.27
CA PHE A 71 21.08 -2.41 -1.29
C PHE A 71 19.85 -1.51 -1.07
N TRP A 72 18.79 -2.12 -0.56
CA TRP A 72 17.52 -1.47 -0.24
C TRP A 72 17.11 -1.71 1.23
N PRO A 73 17.56 -0.89 2.20
CA PRO A 73 17.38 -1.12 3.64
C PRO A 73 16.01 -0.70 4.19
N MET A 74 14.96 -0.70 3.36
CA MET A 74 13.62 -0.18 3.72
C MET A 74 12.61 -1.27 4.11
N ALA A 75 12.99 -2.55 4.05
CA ALA A 75 12.07 -3.67 4.30
C ALA A 75 11.41 -3.60 5.69
N ALA A 76 12.13 -3.11 6.70
CA ALA A 76 11.60 -2.95 8.05
C ALA A 76 10.34 -2.06 8.09
N GLY A 77 10.37 -0.94 7.37
CA GLY A 77 9.28 0.04 7.37
C GLY A 77 8.02 -0.50 6.69
N TRP A 78 8.19 -1.11 5.52
CA TRP A 78 7.06 -1.73 4.82
C TRP A 78 6.49 -2.92 5.60
N LEU A 79 7.34 -3.78 6.17
CA LEU A 79 6.85 -4.87 7.01
C LEU A 79 6.08 -4.37 8.24
N LEU A 80 6.54 -3.29 8.88
CA LEU A 80 5.84 -2.71 10.03
C LEU A 80 4.50 -2.07 9.67
N SER A 81 4.28 -1.69 8.40
CA SER A 81 2.96 -1.22 7.97
C SER A 81 1.89 -2.31 8.09
N HIS A 82 2.27 -3.59 8.00
CA HIS A 82 1.34 -4.72 8.24
C HIS A 82 0.90 -4.84 9.71
N MET A 83 1.82 -4.64 10.66
CA MET A 83 1.46 -4.66 12.09
C MET A 83 0.59 -3.45 12.44
N TRP A 84 0.86 -2.30 11.83
CA TRP A 84 0.01 -1.12 11.99
C TRP A 84 -1.39 -1.34 11.38
N GLU A 85 -1.47 -1.90 10.16
CA GLU A 85 -2.73 -2.21 9.51
C GLU A 85 -3.56 -3.21 10.34
N HIS A 86 -2.92 -4.23 10.91
CA HIS A 86 -3.58 -5.15 11.83
C HIS A 86 -4.23 -4.42 13.02
N PHE A 87 -3.50 -3.49 13.65
CA PHE A 87 -4.08 -2.65 14.71
C PHE A 87 -5.24 -1.80 14.20
N LEU A 88 -5.14 -1.20 13.00
CA LEU A 88 -6.23 -0.39 12.44
C LEU A 88 -7.50 -1.22 12.21
N TYR A 89 -7.39 -2.50 11.87
CA TYR A 89 -8.54 -3.40 11.69
C TYR A 89 -9.05 -3.99 13.00
N ALA A 90 -8.16 -4.45 13.86
CA ALA A 90 -8.49 -5.19 15.08
C ALA A 90 -8.66 -4.30 16.32
N GLY A 91 -8.19 -3.06 16.31
CA GLY A 91 -8.26 -2.12 17.44
C GLY A 91 -7.54 -2.57 18.71
N ASP A 92 -6.71 -3.62 18.63
CA ASP A 92 -6.04 -4.22 19.78
C ASP A 92 -4.87 -3.35 20.27
N LYS A 93 -5.14 -2.55 21.31
CA LYS A 93 -4.15 -1.67 21.93
C LYS A 93 -3.04 -2.44 22.66
N GLU A 94 -3.29 -3.66 23.13
CA GLU A 94 -2.26 -4.48 23.79
C GLU A 94 -1.29 -5.07 22.74
N PHE A 95 -1.80 -5.52 21.59
CA PHE A 95 -0.96 -5.86 20.44
C PHE A 95 -0.10 -4.67 20.01
N LEU A 96 -0.72 -3.50 19.82
CA LEU A 96 -0.02 -2.29 19.42
C LEU A 96 1.09 -1.94 20.43
N LYS A 97 0.77 -1.92 21.72
CA LYS A 97 1.70 -1.52 22.79
C LYS A 97 2.86 -2.50 22.97
N ASN A 98 2.57 -3.81 22.97
CA ASN A 98 3.53 -4.82 23.43
C ASN A 98 4.32 -5.45 22.28
N ARG A 99 3.77 -5.47 21.06
CA ARG A 99 4.39 -6.12 19.89
C ARG A 99 4.80 -5.11 18.83
N ALA A 100 3.87 -4.32 18.30
CA ALA A 100 4.13 -3.45 17.15
C ALA A 100 4.98 -2.22 17.52
N TYR A 101 4.54 -1.43 18.50
CA TYR A 101 5.13 -0.13 18.84
C TYR A 101 6.64 -0.20 19.20
N PRO A 102 7.13 -1.18 19.98
CA PRO A 102 8.56 -1.29 20.25
C PRO A 102 9.40 -1.50 18.97
N LEU A 103 8.89 -2.27 18.01
CA LEU A 103 9.57 -2.53 16.74
C LEU A 103 9.51 -1.31 15.82
N MET A 104 8.38 -0.62 15.79
CA MET A 104 8.19 0.65 15.08
C MET A 104 9.17 1.70 15.58
N LYS A 105 9.19 1.97 16.89
CA LYS A 105 10.13 2.90 17.54
C LYS A 105 11.60 2.54 17.28
N SER A 106 11.92 1.25 17.23
CA SER A 106 13.28 0.80 16.91
C SER A 106 13.64 1.03 15.44
N ALA A 107 12.72 0.78 14.50
CA ALA A 107 12.94 1.08 13.08
C ALA A 107 13.05 2.59 12.81
N THR A 108 12.25 3.42 13.49
CA THR A 108 12.36 4.88 13.34
C THR A 108 13.74 5.39 13.77
N ALA A 109 14.33 4.83 14.83
CA ALA A 109 15.68 5.20 15.24
C ALA A 109 16.72 4.91 14.14
N PHE A 110 16.58 3.79 13.42
CA PHE A 110 17.44 3.51 12.26
C PHE A 110 17.21 4.53 11.13
N TYR A 111 15.95 4.83 10.78
CA TYR A 111 15.65 5.78 9.72
C TYR A 111 16.05 7.22 10.06
N GLU A 112 15.87 7.67 11.30
CA GLU A 112 16.39 8.97 11.74
C GLU A 112 17.91 9.07 11.57
N TRP A 113 18.64 7.96 11.80
CA TRP A 113 20.07 7.88 11.52
C TRP A 113 20.37 7.76 10.01
N TRP A 114 19.50 7.13 9.23
CA TRP A 114 19.66 6.90 7.80
C TRP A 114 19.45 8.17 6.96
N LEU A 115 18.70 9.14 7.48
CA LEU A 115 18.43 10.40 6.82
C LEU A 115 19.60 11.39 6.92
N CYS A 116 19.67 12.27 5.93
CA CYS A 116 20.54 13.44 5.88
C CYS A 116 19.81 14.59 5.15
N GLU A 117 20.31 15.81 5.26
CA GLU A 117 19.76 16.95 4.52
C GLU A 117 20.36 17.01 3.11
N ASN A 118 19.52 17.20 2.09
CA ASN A 118 19.96 17.53 0.74
C ASN A 118 20.30 19.03 0.63
N LYS A 119 20.69 19.48 -0.57
CA LYS A 119 21.11 20.88 -0.81
C LYS A 119 19.96 21.87 -0.62
N GLU A 120 18.73 21.42 -0.79
CA GLU A 120 17.49 22.19 -0.67
C GLU A 120 16.92 22.19 0.75
N GLY A 121 17.55 21.46 1.70
CA GLY A 121 17.16 21.41 3.12
C GLY A 121 16.10 20.35 3.46
N TYR A 122 15.69 19.53 2.49
CA TYR A 122 14.82 18.36 2.71
C TYR A 122 15.62 17.19 3.30
N LEU A 123 14.92 16.37 4.10
CA LEU A 123 15.46 15.10 4.56
C LEU A 123 15.33 14.05 3.45
N VAL A 124 16.45 13.37 3.17
CA VAL A 124 16.55 12.28 2.21
C VAL A 124 17.39 11.13 2.80
N PRO A 125 17.14 9.87 2.41
CA PRO A 125 18.03 8.75 2.71
C PRO A 125 19.46 9.04 2.25
N LYS A 126 20.46 8.64 3.04
CA LYS A 126 21.89 8.75 2.66
C LYS A 126 22.21 8.06 1.33
N VAL A 127 21.60 6.90 1.11
CA VAL A 127 21.68 6.10 -0.11
C VAL A 127 20.30 5.51 -0.32
N SER A 128 19.83 5.53 -1.56
CA SER A 128 18.51 5.08 -1.96
C SER A 128 18.57 4.34 -3.29
N THR A 129 17.66 3.39 -3.47
CA THR A 129 17.38 2.73 -4.75
C THR A 129 15.88 2.75 -4.97
N SER A 130 15.43 2.67 -6.22
CA SER A 130 14.04 2.27 -6.51
C SER A 130 14.11 0.80 -6.94
N PRO A 131 13.51 -0.14 -6.18
CA PRO A 131 13.73 -1.57 -6.35
C PRO A 131 13.78 -2.00 -7.82
N GLU A 132 14.95 -2.51 -8.19
CA GLU A 132 15.21 -3.20 -9.46
C GLU A 132 15.12 -2.32 -10.72
N ASN A 133 14.85 -1.02 -10.57
CA ASN A 133 14.81 -0.06 -11.65
C ASN A 133 16.06 0.81 -11.72
N ARG A 134 16.25 1.48 -12.85
CA ARG A 134 17.44 2.28 -13.18
C ARG A 134 17.03 3.56 -13.92
N TYR A 135 17.91 4.55 -13.89
CA TYR A 135 17.76 5.78 -14.68
C TYR A 135 19.02 6.06 -15.50
N LEU A 136 18.92 7.02 -16.42
CA LEU A 136 20.02 7.54 -17.20
C LEU A 136 20.43 8.91 -16.64
N ASP A 137 21.73 9.11 -16.37
CA ASP A 137 22.27 10.43 -16.05
C ASP A 137 22.34 11.34 -17.30
N GLU A 138 22.83 12.57 -17.13
CA GLU A 138 22.96 13.55 -18.21
C GLU A 138 23.89 13.09 -19.35
N ASP A 139 24.87 12.26 -19.03
CA ASP A 139 25.82 11.67 -19.99
C ASP A 139 25.32 10.37 -20.62
N GLY A 140 24.16 9.87 -20.17
CA GLY A 140 23.53 8.64 -20.66
C GLY A 140 24.05 7.35 -20.02
N HIS A 141 24.77 7.43 -18.89
CA HIS A 141 25.15 6.24 -18.14
C HIS A 141 23.96 5.67 -17.37
N VAL A 142 23.95 4.34 -17.23
CA VAL A 142 22.91 3.63 -16.47
C VAL A 142 23.25 3.66 -14.97
N ILE A 143 22.41 4.32 -14.18
CA ILE A 143 22.59 4.51 -12.74
C ILE A 143 21.50 3.77 -11.94
N THR A 144 21.88 3.23 -10.79
CA THR A 144 20.99 2.46 -9.90
C THR A 144 20.74 3.15 -8.55
N VAL A 145 21.64 4.06 -8.14
CA VAL A 145 21.64 4.69 -6.82
C VAL A 145 21.23 6.15 -6.92
N ASP A 146 20.45 6.58 -5.96
CA ASP A 146 19.99 7.96 -5.79
C ASP A 146 20.06 8.36 -4.31
N GLN A 147 19.72 9.62 -4.01
CA GLN A 147 19.56 10.16 -2.68
C GLN A 147 18.14 10.71 -2.50
N GLY A 148 17.17 9.80 -2.31
CA GLY A 148 15.76 10.15 -2.14
C GLY A 148 14.84 9.59 -3.23
N SER A 149 14.92 8.28 -3.49
CA SER A 149 13.87 7.63 -4.28
C SER A 149 12.51 7.86 -3.62
N THR A 150 11.48 8.01 -4.43
CA THR A 150 10.13 8.31 -3.94
C THR A 150 9.62 7.22 -3.01
N MET A 151 9.97 5.95 -3.28
CA MET A 151 9.58 4.82 -2.44
C MET A 151 10.19 4.90 -1.04
N ASP A 152 11.49 5.16 -0.92
CA ASP A 152 12.16 5.22 0.38
C ASP A 152 11.59 6.38 1.21
N CYS A 153 11.41 7.55 0.60
CA CYS A 153 10.78 8.69 1.27
C CYS A 153 9.34 8.36 1.70
N ALA A 154 8.56 7.64 0.89
CA ALA A 154 7.20 7.22 1.23
C ALA A 154 7.17 6.24 2.42
N ILE A 155 8.03 5.22 2.42
CA ILE A 155 8.11 4.23 3.51
C ILE A 155 8.57 4.87 4.82
N ILE A 156 9.59 5.74 4.77
CA ILE A 156 10.07 6.43 5.97
C ILE A 156 8.99 7.37 6.52
N ARG A 157 8.30 8.10 5.64
CA ARG A 157 7.18 8.98 6.03
C ARG A 157 6.09 8.20 6.75
N GLU A 158 5.65 7.07 6.17
CA GLU A 158 4.65 6.20 6.78
C GLU A 158 5.12 5.64 8.12
N THR A 159 6.38 5.18 8.20
CA THR A 159 6.92 4.64 9.45
C THR A 159 6.93 5.71 10.54
N PHE A 160 7.31 6.95 10.21
CA PHE A 160 7.33 8.07 11.15
C PHE A 160 5.91 8.46 11.58
N THR A 161 4.98 8.63 10.65
CA THR A 161 3.60 9.02 10.95
C THR A 161 2.86 7.95 11.76
N ASN A 162 3.03 6.67 11.40
CA ASN A 162 2.40 5.57 12.13
C ASN A 162 2.98 5.42 13.53
N THR A 163 4.30 5.59 13.69
CA THR A 163 4.94 5.53 15.02
C THR A 163 4.50 6.69 15.91
N ALA A 164 4.41 7.90 15.35
CA ALA A 164 3.89 9.05 16.08
C ALA A 164 2.41 8.84 16.48
N ALA A 165 1.57 8.36 15.56
CA ALA A 165 0.17 8.04 15.86
C ALA A 165 0.05 6.98 16.96
N ALA A 166 0.83 5.90 16.88
CA ALA A 166 0.88 4.86 17.92
C ALA A 166 1.31 5.43 19.28
N ALA A 167 2.37 6.25 19.31
CA ALA A 167 2.86 6.91 20.52
C ALA A 167 1.76 7.75 21.18
N ARG A 168 1.07 8.61 20.41
CA ARG A 168 -0.06 9.42 20.88
C ARG A 168 -1.22 8.58 21.39
N LEU A 169 -1.61 7.54 20.65
CA LEU A 169 -2.72 6.64 21.02
C LEU A 169 -2.45 5.88 22.33
N LEU A 170 -1.19 5.55 22.59
CA LEU A 170 -0.76 4.85 23.79
C LEU A 170 -0.41 5.79 24.96
N GLY A 171 -0.36 7.11 24.72
CA GLY A 171 0.12 8.10 25.69
C GLY A 171 1.60 7.90 26.05
N LEU A 172 2.42 7.53 25.07
CA LEU A 172 3.85 7.27 25.20
C LEU A 172 4.66 8.25 24.36
N ASP A 173 5.88 8.59 24.81
CA ASP A 173 6.91 9.27 24.02
C ASP A 173 6.47 10.54 23.24
N ASP A 174 5.69 11.44 23.85
CA ASP A 174 5.14 12.64 23.17
C ASP A 174 6.18 13.49 22.41
N VAL A 175 7.38 13.64 22.97
CA VAL A 175 8.49 14.39 22.34
C VAL A 175 9.00 13.66 21.08
N LEU A 176 9.05 12.33 21.11
CA LEU A 176 9.40 11.54 19.94
C LEU A 176 8.33 11.69 18.87
N ALA A 177 7.04 11.59 19.23
CA ALA A 177 5.94 11.75 18.29
C ALA A 177 6.03 13.09 17.55
N GLU A 178 6.22 14.20 18.26
CA GLU A 178 6.41 15.54 17.66
C GLU A 178 7.65 15.61 16.77
N THR A 179 8.76 14.99 17.19
CA THR A 179 9.99 14.92 16.38
C THR A 179 9.76 14.17 15.08
N LEU A 180 9.07 13.02 15.14
CA LEU A 180 8.78 12.19 13.97
C LEU A 180 7.81 12.87 13.01
N GLU A 181 6.76 13.52 13.52
CA GLU A 181 5.83 14.35 12.74
C GLU A 181 6.58 15.46 11.99
N THR A 182 7.46 16.18 12.70
CA THR A 182 8.29 17.25 12.13
C THR A 182 9.21 16.72 11.04
N LYS A 183 9.90 15.59 11.28
CA LYS A 183 10.80 14.99 10.28
C LYS A 183 10.04 14.44 9.08
N ALA A 184 8.88 13.82 9.28
CA ALA A 184 8.04 13.31 8.19
C ALA A 184 7.61 14.43 7.23
N ALA A 185 7.25 15.61 7.76
CA ALA A 185 6.92 16.79 6.97
C ALA A 185 8.12 17.40 6.21
N ARG A 186 9.35 17.11 6.66
CA ARG A 186 10.61 17.59 6.03
C ARG A 186 11.20 16.62 5.02
N LEU A 187 10.69 15.39 4.90
CA LEU A 187 11.11 14.46 3.86
C LEU A 187 10.86 15.06 2.47
N LEU A 188 11.73 14.75 1.50
CA LEU A 188 11.52 15.17 0.11
C LEU A 188 10.08 14.81 -0.32
N PRO A 189 9.26 15.81 -0.72
CA PRO A 189 7.85 15.58 -1.04
C PRO A 189 7.72 14.79 -2.35
N TYR A 190 6.53 14.27 -2.61
CA TYR A 190 6.20 13.76 -3.94
C TYR A 190 6.35 14.87 -4.98
N GLN A 191 6.91 14.53 -6.13
CA GLN A 191 7.15 15.45 -7.24
C GLN A 191 6.47 14.95 -8.49
N ILE A 192 6.00 15.88 -9.32
CA ILE A 192 5.42 15.58 -10.64
C ILE A 192 6.48 15.92 -11.69
N GLY A 193 6.83 14.93 -12.51
CA GLY A 193 7.81 15.07 -13.58
C GLY A 193 7.25 15.76 -14.83
N ALA A 194 8.12 16.01 -15.80
CA ALA A 194 7.79 16.71 -17.04
C ALA A 194 6.79 15.95 -17.92
N GLN A 195 6.64 14.63 -17.75
CA GLN A 195 5.63 13.83 -18.45
C GLN A 195 4.29 13.79 -17.70
N GLY A 196 4.15 14.54 -16.60
CA GLY A 196 2.97 14.57 -15.74
C GLY A 196 2.87 13.38 -14.79
N GLN A 197 3.93 12.58 -14.65
CA GLN A 197 4.01 11.35 -13.85
C GLN A 197 4.53 11.63 -12.43
N VAL A 198 4.27 10.75 -11.47
CA VAL A 198 4.97 10.80 -10.18
C VAL A 198 6.44 10.45 -10.43
N GLN A 199 7.37 11.32 -10.03
CA GLN A 199 8.81 11.05 -10.18
C GLN A 199 9.20 9.81 -9.37
N GLU A 200 10.04 8.95 -9.93
CA GLU A 200 10.53 7.75 -9.24
C GLU A 200 11.77 8.02 -8.36
N TRP A 201 12.57 9.00 -8.76
CA TRP A 201 13.81 9.42 -8.10
C TRP A 201 13.70 10.85 -7.57
N SER A 202 14.75 11.30 -6.89
CA SER A 202 14.86 12.64 -6.29
C SER A 202 14.78 13.78 -7.31
N GLN A 203 15.07 13.47 -8.58
CA GLN A 203 14.99 14.37 -9.72
C GLN A 203 14.27 13.68 -10.88
N ASP A 204 13.84 14.47 -11.86
CA ASP A 204 13.17 14.00 -13.08
C ASP A 204 14.17 13.37 -14.08
N PHE A 205 14.87 12.33 -13.64
CA PHE A 205 15.82 11.60 -14.46
C PHE A 205 15.13 10.88 -15.61
N LYS A 206 15.86 10.69 -16.71
CA LYS A 206 15.38 9.90 -17.84
C LYS A 206 15.33 8.42 -17.45
N GLU A 207 14.16 7.81 -17.58
CA GLU A 207 13.96 6.40 -17.26
C GLU A 207 14.80 5.48 -18.17
N PHE A 208 15.47 4.49 -17.58
CA PHE A 208 16.15 3.44 -18.34
C PHE A 208 15.15 2.44 -18.95
N MET A 209 14.08 2.13 -18.19
CA MET A 209 13.04 1.18 -18.59
C MET A 209 11.66 1.71 -18.18
N PRO A 210 10.99 2.52 -19.02
CA PRO A 210 9.69 3.10 -18.69
C PRO A 210 8.57 2.07 -18.41
N THR A 211 8.65 0.88 -19.01
CA THR A 211 7.69 -0.21 -18.80
C THR A 211 8.18 -1.24 -17.78
N HIS A 212 9.02 -0.83 -16.83
CA HIS A 212 9.55 -1.71 -15.79
C HIS A 212 8.42 -2.32 -14.94
N ARG A 213 8.63 -3.56 -14.46
CA ARG A 213 7.58 -4.31 -13.74
C ARG A 213 7.28 -3.77 -12.33
N HIS A 214 8.23 -3.09 -11.67
CA HIS A 214 7.99 -2.44 -10.39
C HIS A 214 7.33 -1.07 -10.57
N LEU A 215 6.43 -0.75 -9.65
CA LEU A 215 5.77 0.56 -9.51
C LEU A 215 6.09 1.18 -8.14
N SER A 216 7.34 1.02 -7.70
CA SER A 216 7.83 1.37 -6.36
C SER A 216 7.52 2.79 -5.93
N HIS A 217 7.60 3.76 -6.84
CA HIS A 217 7.27 5.16 -6.58
C HIS A 217 5.76 5.42 -6.36
N LEU A 218 4.90 4.44 -6.65
CA LEU A 218 3.47 4.47 -6.36
C LEU A 218 3.11 3.76 -5.04
N TYR A 219 4.11 3.38 -4.22
CA TYR A 219 3.89 2.88 -2.85
C TYR A 219 2.92 3.76 -2.05
N GLY A 220 3.08 5.09 -2.18
CA GLY A 220 2.25 6.11 -1.55
C GLY A 220 0.76 6.02 -1.89
N LEU A 221 0.42 5.51 -3.07
CA LEU A 221 -0.96 5.26 -3.51
C LEU A 221 -1.48 3.90 -3.03
N PHE A 222 -0.66 2.85 -3.15
CA PHE A 222 -0.94 1.51 -2.65
C PHE A 222 0.35 0.71 -2.46
N PRO A 223 0.55 0.01 -1.32
CA PRO A 223 -0.42 -0.25 -0.25
C PRO A 223 -0.55 0.85 0.80
N CYS A 224 0.26 1.91 0.72
CA CYS A 224 0.12 3.06 1.62
C CYS A 224 -1.15 3.86 1.31
N ASP A 225 -1.28 5.01 1.97
CA ASP A 225 -2.46 5.86 1.92
C ASP A 225 -2.06 7.35 2.04
N GLN A 226 -0.95 7.70 1.36
CA GLN A 226 -0.41 9.07 1.30
C GLN A 226 -0.86 9.81 0.03
N ILE A 227 -1.25 9.08 -1.01
CA ILE A 227 -1.81 9.61 -2.26
C ILE A 227 -3.24 9.10 -2.38
N GLY A 228 -4.18 10.01 -2.58
CA GLY A 228 -5.61 9.74 -2.53
C GLY A 228 -6.44 10.87 -3.15
N LYS A 229 -7.74 10.88 -2.87
CA LYS A 229 -8.68 11.86 -3.44
C LYS A 229 -8.50 13.27 -2.89
N ASP A 230 -7.92 13.38 -1.71
CA ASP A 230 -7.50 14.61 -1.05
C ASP A 230 -6.18 15.18 -1.62
N THR A 231 -5.48 14.43 -2.48
CA THR A 231 -4.28 14.87 -3.23
C THR A 231 -4.48 14.69 -4.75
N PRO A 232 -5.47 15.39 -5.35
CA PRO A 232 -5.97 15.09 -6.68
C PRO A 232 -4.92 15.26 -7.80
N GLU A 233 -3.93 16.15 -7.63
CA GLU A 233 -2.80 16.29 -8.54
C GLU A 233 -1.86 15.09 -8.54
N LEU A 234 -1.56 14.50 -7.38
CA LEU A 234 -0.76 13.29 -7.26
C LEU A 234 -1.54 12.06 -7.73
N LEU A 235 -2.86 12.05 -7.53
CA LEU A 235 -3.73 10.99 -8.05
C LEU A 235 -3.72 10.97 -9.59
N ARG A 236 -3.85 12.13 -10.24
CA ARG A 236 -3.69 12.25 -11.70
C ARG A 236 -2.29 11.88 -12.17
N ALA A 237 -1.25 12.27 -11.43
CA ALA A 237 0.12 11.90 -11.77
C ALA A 237 0.36 10.39 -11.63
N SER A 238 -0.32 9.73 -10.68
CA SER A 238 -0.25 8.27 -10.51
C SER A 238 -0.91 7.53 -11.66
N VAL A 239 -2.06 8.03 -12.17
CA VAL A 239 -2.67 7.53 -13.42
C VAL A 239 -1.67 7.63 -14.57
N ARG A 240 -0.98 8.77 -14.70
CA ARG A 240 0.03 8.96 -15.75
C ARG A 240 1.21 7.98 -15.61
N SER A 241 1.69 7.73 -14.39
CA SER A 241 2.71 6.72 -14.14
C SER A 241 2.25 5.31 -14.52
N LEU A 242 0.98 4.95 -14.24
CA LEU A 242 0.39 3.66 -14.62
C LEU A 242 0.31 3.51 -16.15
N GLU A 243 -0.13 4.55 -16.87
CA GLU A 243 -0.16 4.56 -18.33
C GLU A 243 1.24 4.35 -18.94
N ILE A 244 2.27 5.00 -18.40
CA ILE A 244 3.65 4.86 -18.87
C ILE A 244 4.19 3.44 -18.61
N ARG A 245 3.89 2.87 -17.43
CA ARG A 245 4.28 1.50 -17.06
C ARG A 245 3.58 0.43 -17.91
N GLY A 246 2.40 0.73 -18.44
CA GLY A 246 1.60 -0.17 -19.27
C GLY A 246 0.91 -1.29 -18.48
N ASP A 247 0.15 -2.13 -19.19
CA ASP A 247 -0.83 -3.05 -18.58
C ASP A 247 -0.36 -4.50 -18.44
N LEU A 248 0.74 -4.86 -19.10
CA LEU A 248 1.33 -6.20 -19.04
C LEU A 248 2.61 -6.18 -18.20
N ALA A 249 2.89 -7.30 -17.55
CA ALA A 249 4.11 -7.60 -16.81
C ALA A 249 3.98 -9.02 -16.24
N THR A 250 4.82 -9.35 -15.26
CA THR A 250 4.77 -10.58 -14.46
C THR A 250 3.48 -10.64 -13.63
N GLY A 251 3.12 -11.84 -13.15
CA GLY A 251 1.90 -12.06 -12.37
C GLY A 251 1.69 -11.15 -11.17
N TRP A 252 2.71 -10.96 -10.33
CA TRP A 252 2.64 -10.04 -9.18
C TRP A 252 2.48 -8.57 -9.61
N SER A 253 3.12 -8.16 -10.70
CA SER A 253 3.06 -6.78 -11.18
C SER A 253 1.65 -6.46 -11.65
N MET A 254 1.00 -7.39 -12.37
CA MET A 254 -0.42 -7.28 -12.69
C MET A 254 -1.29 -7.25 -11.43
N GLY A 255 -0.99 -8.07 -10.42
CA GLY A 255 -1.68 -8.02 -9.11
C GLY A 255 -1.62 -6.64 -8.44
N TRP A 256 -0.44 -6.01 -8.43
CA TRP A 256 -0.27 -4.65 -7.90
C TRP A 256 -1.00 -3.61 -8.77
N LYS A 257 -0.93 -3.73 -10.10
CA LYS A 257 -1.63 -2.82 -11.03
C LYS A 257 -3.15 -2.86 -10.84
N ILE A 258 -3.77 -4.01 -10.54
CA ILE A 258 -5.21 -4.09 -10.21
C ILE A 258 -5.51 -3.21 -8.99
N CYS A 259 -4.71 -3.34 -7.92
CA CYS A 259 -4.89 -2.53 -6.70
C CYS A 259 -4.71 -1.03 -6.97
N LEU A 260 -3.70 -0.65 -7.77
CA LEU A 260 -3.41 0.75 -8.10
C LEU A 260 -4.51 1.37 -8.98
N TRP A 261 -5.00 0.66 -9.99
CA TRP A 261 -6.14 1.10 -10.82
C TRP A 261 -7.44 1.20 -10.00
N ALA A 262 -7.64 0.29 -9.04
CA ALA A 262 -8.75 0.38 -8.10
C ALA A 262 -8.66 1.64 -7.22
N ARG A 263 -7.47 1.98 -6.71
CA ARG A 263 -7.24 3.16 -5.86
C ARG A 263 -7.46 4.49 -6.57
N VAL A 264 -7.17 4.57 -7.87
CA VAL A 264 -7.51 5.77 -8.68
C VAL A 264 -8.97 5.81 -9.13
N GLY A 265 -9.75 4.76 -8.85
CA GLY A 265 -11.19 4.70 -9.13
C GLY A 265 -11.55 4.25 -10.54
N ASP A 266 -10.60 3.69 -11.31
CA ASP A 266 -10.81 3.21 -12.68
C ASP A 266 -11.03 1.68 -12.67
N GLY A 267 -12.29 1.29 -12.48
CA GLY A 267 -12.69 -0.12 -12.43
C GLY A 267 -12.54 -0.85 -13.76
N ASP A 268 -12.77 -0.16 -14.88
CA ASP A 268 -12.67 -0.76 -16.21
C ASP A 268 -11.20 -1.08 -16.56
N HIS A 269 -10.24 -0.22 -16.22
CA HIS A 269 -8.82 -0.57 -16.34
C HIS A 269 -8.43 -1.70 -15.38
N ALA A 270 -8.86 -1.67 -14.13
CA ALA A 270 -8.56 -2.76 -13.19
C ALA A 270 -9.07 -4.12 -13.73
N TYR A 271 -10.28 -4.14 -14.32
CA TYR A 271 -10.85 -5.31 -14.98
C TYR A 271 -10.09 -5.73 -16.24
N LYS A 272 -9.57 -4.78 -17.03
CA LYS A 272 -8.67 -5.06 -18.15
C LYS A 272 -7.40 -5.79 -17.67
N ILE A 273 -6.80 -5.37 -16.56
CA ILE A 273 -5.63 -6.05 -15.99
C ILE A 273 -6.01 -7.46 -15.50
N ILE A 274 -7.18 -7.63 -14.86
CA ILE A 274 -7.70 -8.96 -14.52
C ILE A 274 -7.80 -9.83 -15.78
N HIS A 275 -8.34 -9.31 -16.88
CA HIS A 275 -8.42 -10.05 -18.14
C HIS A 275 -7.04 -10.46 -18.68
N ASN A 276 -6.05 -9.55 -18.64
CA ASN A 276 -4.67 -9.85 -19.03
C ASN A 276 -4.04 -10.96 -18.16
N MET A 277 -4.33 -10.94 -16.85
CA MET A 277 -3.87 -11.96 -15.91
C MET A 277 -4.46 -13.34 -16.22
N PHE A 278 -5.68 -13.41 -16.76
CA PHE A 278 -6.32 -14.66 -17.20
C PHE A 278 -5.80 -15.16 -18.56
N ASN A 279 -4.53 -14.91 -18.85
CA ASN A 279 -3.80 -15.49 -19.98
C ASN A 279 -3.19 -16.85 -19.60
N ARG A 280 -3.41 -17.89 -20.40
CA ARG A 280 -2.91 -19.24 -20.09
C ARG A 280 -1.41 -19.34 -20.35
N VAL A 281 -0.66 -19.76 -19.33
CA VAL A 281 0.77 -20.07 -19.42
C VAL A 281 0.97 -21.59 -19.41
N GLU A 282 1.73 -22.10 -20.39
CA GLU A 282 2.08 -23.52 -20.46
C GLU A 282 3.29 -23.85 -19.56
N ASN A 283 3.39 -25.10 -19.13
CA ASN A 283 4.48 -25.57 -18.25
C ASN A 283 5.85 -25.68 -18.96
N GLU A 284 5.86 -25.72 -20.29
CA GLU A 284 7.07 -25.70 -21.10
C GLU A 284 7.71 -24.31 -21.08
N ALA A 285 8.98 -24.18 -21.51
CA ALA A 285 9.72 -22.92 -21.49
C ALA A 285 8.83 -21.76 -21.98
N PRO A 286 8.58 -20.74 -21.12
CA PRO A 286 7.56 -19.75 -21.40
C PRO A 286 7.88 -19.00 -22.69
N LYS A 287 6.87 -18.86 -23.56
CA LYS A 287 6.99 -18.19 -24.87
C LYS A 287 7.01 -16.66 -24.76
N SER A 288 6.75 -16.12 -23.57
CA SER A 288 6.73 -14.70 -23.22
C SER A 288 7.26 -14.50 -21.80
N GLU A 289 7.79 -13.32 -21.50
CA GLU A 289 8.09 -12.89 -20.12
C GLU A 289 6.84 -12.40 -19.38
N ASP A 290 5.71 -12.22 -20.10
CA ASP A 290 4.43 -11.83 -19.53
C ASP A 290 3.86 -12.94 -18.63
N GLY A 291 3.28 -12.53 -17.51
CA GLY A 291 2.63 -13.42 -16.56
C GLY A 291 1.29 -13.96 -17.05
N GLY A 292 0.64 -14.74 -16.19
CA GLY A 292 -0.67 -15.31 -16.46
C GLY A 292 -1.06 -16.39 -15.45
N LEU A 293 -1.87 -17.35 -15.87
CA LEU A 293 -2.32 -18.48 -15.06
C LEU A 293 -1.90 -19.80 -15.67
N TYR A 294 -1.38 -20.69 -14.82
CA TYR A 294 -1.26 -22.11 -15.16
C TYR A 294 -2.65 -22.77 -15.17
N GLY A 295 -2.75 -24.00 -15.71
CA GLY A 295 -4.00 -24.76 -15.77
C GLY A 295 -4.66 -25.06 -14.41
N ASN A 296 -3.93 -24.90 -13.31
CA ASN A 296 -4.42 -25.01 -11.93
C ASN A 296 -4.72 -23.64 -11.28
N LEU A 297 -4.76 -22.55 -12.05
CA LEU A 297 -4.97 -21.16 -11.61
C LEU A 297 -3.88 -20.57 -10.70
N MET A 298 -2.75 -21.27 -10.55
CA MET A 298 -1.57 -20.67 -9.93
C MET A 298 -1.01 -19.59 -10.86
N ILE A 299 -0.62 -18.46 -10.28
CA ILE A 299 -0.07 -17.36 -11.04
C ILE A 299 1.35 -17.67 -11.51
N ALA A 300 1.60 -17.35 -12.78
CA ALA A 300 2.89 -17.39 -13.40
C ALA A 300 3.55 -16.02 -13.30
N HIS A 301 4.76 -15.99 -12.74
CA HIS A 301 5.70 -14.91 -12.99
C HIS A 301 6.02 -14.81 -14.49
N PRO A 302 6.35 -15.89 -15.24
CA PRO A 302 6.71 -17.29 -14.89
C PRO A 302 8.13 -17.44 -14.27
N PRO A 303 8.43 -18.51 -13.47
CA PRO A 303 7.60 -19.68 -13.14
C PRO A 303 6.52 -19.37 -12.10
N PHE A 304 5.92 -20.38 -11.46
CA PHE A 304 4.95 -20.18 -10.37
C PHE A 304 5.46 -19.23 -9.28
N GLN A 305 4.67 -18.19 -9.00
CA GLN A 305 4.80 -17.29 -7.86
C GLN A 305 3.40 -17.01 -7.28
N ILE A 306 3.25 -17.18 -5.96
CA ILE A 306 1.94 -17.11 -5.29
C ILE A 306 1.46 -15.68 -5.02
N ASP A 307 2.38 -14.73 -4.99
CA ASP A 307 2.14 -13.31 -4.73
C ASP A 307 1.01 -12.73 -5.56
N GLY A 308 1.01 -12.93 -6.88
CA GLY A 308 -0.05 -12.45 -7.74
C GLY A 308 -1.42 -13.02 -7.41
N ASN A 309 -1.53 -14.25 -6.84
CA ASN A 309 -2.83 -14.80 -6.43
C ASN A 309 -3.41 -13.99 -5.27
N PHE A 310 -2.56 -13.59 -4.31
CA PHE A 310 -2.97 -12.73 -3.20
C PHE A 310 -3.19 -11.28 -3.65
N GLY A 311 -2.36 -10.78 -4.58
CA GLY A 311 -2.54 -9.49 -5.23
C GLY A 311 -3.86 -9.37 -5.99
N TYR A 312 -4.27 -10.42 -6.71
CA TYR A 312 -5.59 -10.51 -7.35
C TYR A 312 -6.72 -10.40 -6.31
N THR A 313 -6.67 -11.21 -5.25
CA THR A 313 -7.69 -11.18 -4.19
C THR A 313 -7.80 -9.78 -3.56
N ARG A 314 -6.67 -9.16 -3.20
CA ARG A 314 -6.67 -7.79 -2.69
C ARG A 314 -7.21 -6.80 -3.72
N GLY A 315 -6.83 -6.92 -4.99
CA GLY A 315 -7.27 -6.03 -6.06
C GLY A 315 -8.78 -6.07 -6.25
N VAL A 316 -9.39 -7.26 -6.27
CA VAL A 316 -10.86 -7.41 -6.32
C VAL A 316 -11.52 -6.81 -5.08
N SER A 317 -10.96 -7.03 -3.88
CA SER A 317 -11.46 -6.38 -2.67
C SER A 317 -11.42 -4.86 -2.79
N GLU A 318 -10.28 -4.27 -3.18
CA GLU A 318 -10.10 -2.82 -3.38
C GLU A 318 -11.07 -2.22 -4.41
N MET A 319 -11.46 -2.97 -5.44
CA MET A 319 -12.46 -2.52 -6.43
C MET A 319 -13.85 -2.39 -5.83
N LEU A 320 -14.22 -3.30 -4.92
CA LEU A 320 -15.55 -3.40 -4.32
C LEU A 320 -15.68 -2.55 -3.05
N MET A 321 -14.62 -2.48 -2.25
CA MET A 321 -14.54 -1.66 -1.05
C MET A 321 -13.07 -1.40 -0.71
N ASN A 322 -12.73 -0.15 -0.42
CA ASN A 322 -11.45 0.16 0.19
C ASN A 322 -11.64 0.96 1.48
N THR A 323 -10.57 1.04 2.25
CA THR A 323 -10.52 1.82 3.47
C THR A 323 -9.28 2.70 3.43
N THR A 324 -9.51 3.99 3.59
CA THR A 324 -8.47 5.03 3.57
C THR A 324 -8.56 5.89 4.83
N HIS A 325 -7.64 6.82 5.01
CA HIS A 325 -7.67 7.82 6.07
C HIS A 325 -8.93 8.71 6.00
N ASN A 326 -9.60 8.76 4.84
CA ASN A 326 -10.88 9.45 4.66
C ASN A 326 -12.09 8.63 5.14
N GLY A 327 -12.00 7.30 5.20
CA GLY A 327 -13.08 6.40 5.62
C GLY A 327 -13.24 5.16 4.73
N ILE A 328 -14.41 4.52 4.83
CA ILE A 328 -14.79 3.34 4.04
C ILE A 328 -15.43 3.81 2.74
N GLU A 329 -14.82 3.50 1.60
CA GLU A 329 -15.42 3.80 0.30
C GLU A 329 -16.10 2.56 -0.29
N LEU A 330 -17.36 2.72 -0.70
CA LEU A 330 -18.18 1.66 -1.29
C LEU A 330 -18.16 1.74 -2.83
N LEU A 331 -17.85 0.62 -3.48
CA LEU A 331 -17.70 0.49 -4.94
C LEU A 331 -16.78 1.57 -5.56
N PRO A 332 -15.57 1.81 -5.01
CA PRO A 332 -14.68 2.84 -5.51
C PRO A 332 -14.32 2.67 -7.00
N ALA A 333 -14.21 1.42 -7.46
CA ALA A 333 -13.79 1.05 -8.81
C ALA A 333 -14.53 -0.19 -9.33
N LEU A 334 -15.87 -0.20 -9.24
CA LEU A 334 -16.69 -1.23 -9.88
C LEU A 334 -16.57 -1.14 -11.41
N PRO A 335 -16.19 -2.23 -12.12
CA PRO A 335 -16.13 -2.24 -13.57
C PRO A 335 -17.53 -2.32 -14.17
N SER A 336 -17.71 -1.70 -15.33
CA SER A 336 -18.95 -1.75 -16.12
C SER A 336 -19.38 -3.18 -16.49
N ALA A 337 -18.41 -4.11 -16.52
CA ALA A 337 -18.63 -5.54 -16.77
C ALA A 337 -19.34 -6.28 -15.62
N TRP A 338 -19.47 -5.68 -14.43
CA TRP A 338 -20.14 -6.27 -13.25
C TRP A 338 -21.41 -5.48 -12.89
N PRO A 339 -22.45 -5.48 -13.75
CA PRO A 339 -23.63 -4.64 -13.56
C PRO A 339 -24.44 -5.02 -12.31
N LYS A 340 -24.34 -6.26 -11.85
CA LYS A 340 -25.07 -6.77 -10.69
C LYS A 340 -24.20 -7.75 -9.90
N GLY A 341 -24.27 -7.67 -8.59
CA GLY A 341 -23.59 -8.59 -7.70
C GLY A 341 -23.79 -8.26 -6.23
N GLU A 342 -23.16 -9.07 -5.39
CA GLU A 342 -23.06 -8.82 -3.96
C GLU A 342 -21.70 -9.27 -3.45
N VAL A 343 -21.25 -8.65 -2.36
CA VAL A 343 -20.09 -9.07 -1.58
C VAL A 343 -20.45 -8.99 -0.11
N ARG A 344 -19.98 -9.95 0.69
CA ARG A 344 -20.28 -10.03 2.12
C ARG A 344 -19.05 -10.34 2.95
N GLY A 345 -19.00 -9.79 4.15
CA GLY A 345 -17.96 -10.07 5.13
C GLY A 345 -16.63 -9.36 4.90
N LEU A 346 -16.57 -8.34 4.03
CA LEU A 346 -15.34 -7.55 3.89
C LEU A 346 -15.10 -6.75 5.18
N ARG A 347 -13.84 -6.64 5.60
CA ARG A 347 -13.45 -5.88 6.79
C ARG A 347 -12.92 -4.51 6.42
N ALA A 348 -13.17 -3.52 7.26
CA ALA A 348 -12.58 -2.20 7.15
C ALA A 348 -11.94 -1.74 8.47
N ARG A 349 -10.98 -0.82 8.37
CA ARG A 349 -10.31 -0.18 9.51
C ARG A 349 -11.34 0.40 10.47
N GLY A 350 -11.11 0.30 11.77
CA GLY A 350 -12.05 0.65 12.84
C GLY A 350 -12.90 -0.53 13.34
N GLY A 351 -12.65 -1.74 12.85
CA GLY A 351 -13.38 -2.94 13.26
C GLY A 351 -14.78 -3.01 12.65
N PHE A 352 -14.93 -2.64 11.38
CA PHE A 352 -16.19 -2.73 10.65
C PHE A 352 -16.23 -3.94 9.71
N GLU A 353 -17.42 -4.52 9.54
CA GLU A 353 -17.74 -5.53 8.53
C GLU A 353 -18.75 -4.93 7.55
N VAL A 354 -18.54 -5.14 6.25
CA VAL A 354 -19.35 -4.54 5.19
C VAL A 354 -19.89 -5.61 4.26
N ASP A 355 -21.21 -5.61 4.14
CA ASP A 355 -21.97 -6.30 3.12
C ASP A 355 -22.53 -5.28 2.13
N LEU A 356 -22.48 -5.60 0.84
CA LEU A 356 -22.81 -4.66 -0.23
C LEU A 356 -23.48 -5.37 -1.39
N ILE A 357 -24.59 -4.80 -1.86
CA ILE A 357 -25.36 -5.29 -3.01
C ILE A 357 -25.44 -4.16 -4.03
N TRP A 358 -25.30 -4.50 -5.30
CA TRP A 358 -25.41 -3.54 -6.39
C TRP A 358 -26.18 -4.11 -7.57
N GLU A 359 -26.88 -3.22 -8.27
CA GLU A 359 -27.60 -3.46 -9.52
C GLU A 359 -27.41 -2.24 -10.44
N ASP A 360 -27.44 -2.46 -11.76
CA ASP A 360 -27.18 -1.43 -12.77
C ASP A 360 -25.91 -0.59 -12.49
N ASN A 361 -24.84 -1.26 -12.04
CA ASN A 361 -23.55 -0.68 -11.64
C ASN A 361 -23.63 0.35 -10.49
N LYS A 362 -24.70 0.33 -9.69
CA LYS A 362 -24.89 1.22 -8.54
C LYS A 362 -25.17 0.42 -7.27
N PRO A 363 -24.65 0.84 -6.11
CA PRO A 363 -25.02 0.22 -4.85
C PRO A 363 -26.50 0.44 -4.60
N THR A 364 -27.19 -0.60 -4.16
CA THR A 364 -28.62 -0.57 -3.81
C THR A 364 -28.82 -0.71 -2.30
N GLN A 365 -27.97 -1.51 -1.65
CA GLN A 365 -27.98 -1.71 -0.21
C GLN A 365 -26.55 -1.94 0.30
N ALA A 366 -26.24 -1.39 1.47
CA ALA A 366 -25.10 -1.81 2.25
C ALA A 366 -25.51 -2.08 3.70
N GLN A 367 -24.87 -3.05 4.34
CA GLN A 367 -24.95 -3.26 5.79
C GLN A 367 -23.55 -3.14 6.36
N ILE A 368 -23.40 -2.29 7.39
CA ILE A 368 -22.12 -2.07 8.06
C ILE A 368 -22.28 -2.45 9.52
N THR A 369 -21.63 -3.54 9.93
CA THR A 369 -21.62 -3.99 11.32
C THR A 369 -20.39 -3.45 12.02
N SER A 370 -20.59 -2.76 13.15
CA SER A 370 -19.52 -2.23 13.99
C SER A 370 -19.17 -3.23 15.08
N HIS A 371 -17.97 -3.81 15.08
CA HIS A 371 -17.57 -4.75 16.11
C HIS A 371 -17.05 -4.06 17.38
N GLN A 372 -16.66 -2.79 17.29
CA GLN A 372 -15.95 -2.08 18.36
C GLN A 372 -16.60 -0.74 18.73
N GLY A 373 -17.62 -0.31 17.99
CA GLY A 373 -18.15 1.04 18.08
C GLY A 373 -17.19 2.07 17.46
N GLY A 374 -17.39 3.34 17.80
CA GLY A 374 -16.52 4.43 17.34
C GLY A 374 -17.06 5.19 16.14
N ASP A 375 -16.22 6.04 15.57
CA ASP A 375 -16.60 6.95 14.49
C ASP A 375 -16.51 6.23 13.13
N LEU A 376 -17.63 6.11 12.44
CA LEU A 376 -17.75 5.58 11.09
C LEU A 376 -17.83 6.73 10.09
N THR A 377 -16.98 6.72 9.06
CA THR A 377 -17.12 7.57 7.88
C THR A 377 -17.30 6.69 6.66
N VAL A 378 -18.39 6.90 5.92
CA VAL A 378 -18.71 6.17 4.68
C VAL A 378 -18.68 7.13 3.52
N LEU A 379 -18.07 6.70 2.41
CA LEU A 379 -17.97 7.44 1.17
C LEU A 379 -18.55 6.63 0.00
N CYS A 380 -19.25 7.28 -0.91
CA CYS A 380 -19.74 6.64 -2.13
C CYS A 380 -19.94 7.66 -3.25
N LYS A 381 -19.82 7.23 -4.51
CA LYS A 381 -20.20 8.03 -5.69
C LYS A 381 -21.72 8.23 -5.78
N THR A 382 -22.49 7.34 -5.18
CA THR A 382 -23.96 7.37 -5.17
C THR A 382 -24.46 7.96 -3.84
N PRO A 383 -25.46 8.85 -3.85
CA PRO A 383 -26.07 9.37 -2.63
C PRO A 383 -26.75 8.26 -1.82
N PHE A 384 -26.69 8.40 -0.50
CA PHE A 384 -27.39 7.52 0.44
C PHE A 384 -27.95 8.33 1.61
N GLY A 385 -28.85 7.71 2.38
CA GLY A 385 -29.50 8.38 3.52
C GLY A 385 -28.50 9.01 4.50
N GLY A 386 -28.66 10.30 4.76
CA GLY A 386 -27.80 11.06 5.69
C GLY A 386 -26.44 11.52 5.11
N SER A 387 -26.16 11.23 3.83
CA SER A 387 -24.94 11.68 3.18
C SER A 387 -25.02 13.12 2.68
N THR A 388 -23.86 13.77 2.60
CA THR A 388 -23.68 15.12 2.01
C THR A 388 -22.57 15.06 0.97
N PHE A 389 -22.67 15.85 -0.11
CA PHE A 389 -21.64 15.85 -1.14
C PHE A 389 -20.41 16.67 -0.70
N ASP A 390 -19.26 16.01 -0.62
CA ASP A 390 -17.97 16.63 -0.33
C ASP A 390 -17.28 17.07 -1.63
N GLN A 391 -17.00 18.37 -1.75
CA GLN A 391 -16.40 18.95 -2.96
C GLN A 391 -14.92 18.61 -3.10
N THR A 392 -14.20 18.35 -2.02
CA THR A 392 -12.78 18.00 -2.08
C THR A 392 -12.62 16.58 -2.58
N LEU A 393 -13.40 15.65 -2.01
CA LEU A 393 -13.33 14.23 -2.35
C LEU A 393 -14.15 13.85 -3.59
N GLN A 394 -15.09 14.70 -4.00
CA GLN A 394 -16.06 14.44 -5.08
C GLN A 394 -16.91 13.20 -4.81
N LEU A 395 -17.34 13.01 -3.56
CA LEU A 395 -18.14 11.87 -3.10
C LEU A 395 -19.24 12.31 -2.14
N TYR A 396 -20.27 11.47 -2.00
CA TYR A 396 -21.22 11.57 -0.90
C TYR A 396 -20.61 10.94 0.35
N VAL A 397 -20.62 11.69 1.44
CA VAL A 397 -20.00 11.33 2.72
C VAL A 397 -21.04 11.38 3.83
N ALA A 398 -21.06 10.35 4.67
CA ALA A 398 -21.79 10.37 5.93
C ALA A 398 -20.87 10.00 7.09
N LYS A 399 -21.08 10.65 8.23
CA LYS A 399 -20.36 10.38 9.48
C LYS A 399 -21.35 9.97 10.55
N GLN A 400 -21.07 8.88 11.24
CA GLN A 400 -21.95 8.34 12.27
C GLN A 400 -21.13 7.81 13.45
N LYS A 401 -21.63 8.03 14.67
CA LYS A 401 -21.12 7.33 15.85
C LYS A 401 -21.80 5.98 15.96
N THR A 402 -21.00 4.95 16.19
CA THR A 402 -21.46 3.56 16.28
C THR A 402 -21.22 2.97 17.66
N VAL A 403 -22.06 2.03 18.08
CA VAL A 403 -21.82 1.16 19.24
C VAL A 403 -21.48 -0.26 18.80
N ALA A 404 -20.68 -0.96 19.60
CA ALA A 404 -20.28 -2.34 19.30
C ALA A 404 -21.52 -3.26 19.20
N GLY A 405 -21.54 -4.07 18.14
CA GLY A 405 -22.63 -4.99 17.81
C GLY A 405 -23.77 -4.36 17.01
N GLU A 406 -23.76 -3.05 16.73
CA GLU A 406 -24.77 -2.44 15.87
C GLU A 406 -24.52 -2.76 14.39
N THR A 407 -25.61 -2.88 13.63
CA THR A 407 -25.57 -2.97 12.17
C THR A 407 -26.36 -1.82 11.57
N LEU A 408 -25.70 -1.03 10.74
CA LEU A 408 -26.27 0.10 10.02
C LEU A 408 -26.66 -0.34 8.62
N ALA A 409 -27.93 -0.15 8.26
CA ALA A 409 -28.40 -0.37 6.90
C ALA A 409 -28.38 0.96 6.12
N LEU A 410 -27.59 1.02 5.06
CA LEU A 410 -27.56 2.14 4.13
C LEU A 410 -28.46 1.84 2.93
N ALA A 411 -29.39 2.75 2.66
CA ALA A 411 -30.26 2.71 1.49
C ALA A 411 -29.84 3.80 0.50
N PHE A 412 -29.66 3.40 -0.75
CA PHE A 412 -29.24 4.24 -1.87
C PHE A 412 -30.48 4.54 -2.73
N ASN A 413 -31.30 5.50 -2.29
CA ASN A 413 -32.51 5.89 -3.00
C ASN A 413 -32.29 7.24 -3.69
N GLU A 414 -32.48 7.29 -5.02
CA GLU A 414 -32.38 8.53 -5.81
C GLU A 414 -33.39 9.61 -5.34
N ALA A 415 -34.49 9.23 -4.69
CA ALA A 415 -35.47 10.17 -4.12
C ALA A 415 -34.94 11.01 -2.94
N LEU A 416 -33.81 10.64 -2.33
CA LEU A 416 -33.17 11.38 -1.23
C LEU A 416 -32.33 12.57 -1.72
N LEU A 417 -32.18 12.75 -3.04
CA LEU A 417 -31.46 13.88 -3.66
C LEU A 417 -32.27 15.19 -3.72
N VAL A 418 -33.58 15.14 -3.41
CA VAL A 418 -34.52 16.25 -3.69
C VAL A 418 -35.14 16.86 -2.41
N SER A 419 -34.59 16.59 -1.22
CA SER A 419 -35.08 17.21 0.02
C SER A 419 -34.08 18.18 0.65
#